data_AF-A0AAE0L577-F1
#
_entry.id   AF-A0AAE0L577-F1
#
_cell.length_a   1.000
_cell.length_b   1.000
_cell.length_c   1.000
_cell.angle_alpha   90.00
_cell.angle_beta   90.00
_cell.angle_gamma   90.00
#
_symmetry.space_group_name_H-M   'P 1'
#
loop_
_entity.id
_entity.type
_entity.pdbx_description
1 polymer ?
#
loop_
_entity_poly.entity_id
_entity_poly.type
_entity_poly.pdbx_seq_one_letter_code
_entity_poly.pdbx_strand_id
1 'polypeptide(L)'
;MGMGGFLNGNYFAVSWLELMAMPQEVFYPFRDRAFSQINYLELFSVFWALALWGEGLRGLTVVLIMDNTPTKGMLEKWKCTPDFRKLLRKIFQPCVTFDVRLIVEWVPSKVNQFADALSRKEIKFFLSYTGRGRPPPSGDKTEMT
;
A
#
# COMPACT_ATOMS: atom_id res chain seq x y z
N MET A 1 -12.23 7.51 5.11
CA MET A 1 -11.70 6.57 4.10
C MET A 1 -10.26 6.93 3.79
N GLY A 2 -9.46 5.95 3.40
CA GLY A 2 -8.02 6.03 3.31
C GLY A 2 -7.42 4.77 2.70
N MET A 3 -6.16 4.52 3.01
CA MET A 3 -5.45 3.27 2.75
C MET A 3 -5.14 2.54 4.05
N GLY A 4 -5.09 1.22 3.96
CA GLY A 4 -4.76 0.35 5.08
C GLY A 4 -3.95 -0.85 4.63
N GLY A 5 -3.12 -1.38 5.52
CA GLY A 5 -2.33 -2.57 5.27
C GLY A 5 -1.86 -3.19 6.57
N PHE A 6 -1.60 -4.49 6.54
CA PHE A 6 -1.19 -5.27 7.70
C PHE A 6 -0.07 -6.25 7.33
N LEU A 7 0.93 -6.37 8.21
CA LEU A 7 2.07 -7.27 8.08
C LEU A 7 2.60 -7.67 9.45
N ASN A 8 2.56 -8.97 9.78
CA ASN A 8 3.18 -9.56 10.98
C ASN A 8 2.87 -8.81 12.29
N GLY A 9 1.62 -8.44 12.52
CA GLY A 9 1.22 -7.70 13.73
C GLY A 9 1.43 -6.18 13.65
N ASN A 10 2.05 -5.68 12.58
CA ASN A 10 2.16 -4.25 12.29
C ASN A 10 1.08 -3.85 11.28
N TYR A 11 0.58 -2.62 11.39
CA TYR A 11 -0.46 -2.13 10.47
C TYR A 11 -0.31 -0.65 10.20
N PHE A 12 -0.72 -0.17 9.03
CA PHE A 12 -0.98 1.25 8.81
C PHE A 12 -2.45 1.49 8.47
N ALA A 13 -2.94 2.68 8.82
CA ALA A 13 -4.29 3.15 8.51
C ALA A 13 -4.22 4.66 8.31
N VAL A 14 -4.03 5.10 7.07
CA VAL A 14 -3.80 6.50 6.71
C VAL A 14 -4.99 7.02 5.92
N SER A 15 -5.65 8.04 6.42
CA SER A 15 -6.74 8.70 5.70
C SER A 15 -6.20 9.50 4.52
N TRP A 16 -7.04 9.69 3.50
CA TRP A 16 -6.67 10.53 2.36
C TRP A 16 -6.42 11.99 2.77
N LEU A 17 -7.12 12.48 3.80
CA LEU A 17 -6.89 13.82 4.34
C LEU A 17 -5.51 13.94 5.01
N GLU A 18 -5.13 12.96 5.84
CA GLU A 18 -3.79 12.89 6.43
C GLU A 18 -2.72 12.83 5.32
N LEU A 19 -2.93 12.03 4.28
CA LEU A 19 -2.00 11.93 3.15
C LEU A 19 -1.86 13.27 2.41
N MET A 20 -2.97 13.97 2.11
CA MET A 20 -2.94 15.26 1.41
C MET A 20 -2.23 16.37 2.20
N ALA A 21 -2.15 16.25 3.53
CA ALA A 21 -1.43 17.18 4.39
C ALA A 21 0.09 16.93 4.45
N MET A 22 0.58 15.80 3.94
CA MET A 22 2.01 15.47 3.90
C MET A 22 2.72 16.17 2.74
N PRO A 23 4.06 16.25 2.73
CA PRO A 23 4.80 16.59 1.52
C PRO A 23 4.40 15.69 0.34
N GLN A 24 4.07 16.30 -0.79
CA GLN A 24 3.51 15.61 -1.96
C GLN A 24 4.55 15.36 -3.04
N GLU A 25 4.62 14.14 -3.56
CA GLU A 25 5.38 13.83 -4.77
C GLU A 25 4.51 13.84 -6.04
N VAL A 26 5.15 13.80 -7.22
CA VAL A 26 4.46 13.88 -8.52
C VAL A 26 3.57 12.68 -8.85
N PHE A 27 3.71 11.59 -8.11
CA PHE A 27 2.91 10.38 -8.26
C PHE A 27 1.91 10.17 -7.10
N TYR A 28 1.83 11.13 -6.17
CA TYR A 28 0.85 11.04 -5.09
C TYR A 28 -0.56 11.27 -5.65
N PRO A 29 -1.58 10.58 -5.10
CA PRO A 29 -2.96 10.73 -5.53
C PRO A 29 -3.50 12.14 -5.25
N PHE A 30 -4.67 12.45 -5.81
CA PHE A 30 -5.40 13.71 -5.59
C PHE A 30 -4.74 15.00 -6.11
N ARG A 31 -3.56 14.93 -6.75
CA ARG A 31 -2.97 16.06 -7.49
C ARG A 31 -3.73 16.37 -8.79
N ASP A 32 -4.38 15.36 -9.37
CA ASP A 32 -5.23 15.45 -10.55
C ASP A 32 -6.40 14.46 -10.37
N ARG A 33 -7.57 14.74 -10.97
CA ARG A 33 -8.74 13.84 -10.95
C ARG A 33 -8.39 12.45 -11.49
N ALA A 34 -7.46 12.35 -12.44
CA ALA A 34 -6.99 11.07 -12.97
C ALA A 34 -6.39 10.15 -11.89
N PHE A 35 -5.79 10.72 -10.83
CA PHE A 35 -5.15 9.97 -9.74
C PHE A 35 -6.07 9.74 -8.53
N SER A 36 -7.36 10.05 -8.65
CA SER A 36 -8.40 9.76 -7.65
C SER A 36 -9.18 8.49 -7.98
N GLN A 37 -8.83 7.78 -9.07
CA GLN A 37 -9.47 6.54 -9.45
C GLN A 37 -9.14 5.43 -8.45
N ILE A 38 -10.12 4.59 -8.12
CA ILE A 38 -9.98 3.55 -7.10
C ILE A 38 -8.77 2.64 -7.34
N ASN A 39 -8.53 2.21 -8.58
CA ASN A 39 -7.37 1.38 -8.93
C ASN A 39 -6.03 2.07 -8.66
N TYR A 40 -5.97 3.40 -8.76
CA TYR A 40 -4.76 4.16 -8.46
C TYR A 40 -4.51 4.21 -6.95
N LEU A 41 -5.58 4.39 -6.17
CA LEU A 41 -5.53 4.39 -4.71
C LEU A 41 -5.15 3.01 -4.14
N GLU A 42 -5.67 1.94 -4.75
CA GLU A 42 -5.30 0.56 -4.42
C GLU A 42 -3.81 0.30 -4.72
N LEU A 43 -3.34 0.67 -5.91
CA LEU A 43 -1.92 0.56 -6.26
C LEU A 43 -1.04 1.42 -5.35
N PHE A 44 -1.50 2.60 -4.94
CA PHE A 44 -0.77 3.49 -4.04
C PHE A 44 -0.63 2.90 -2.63
N SER A 45 -1.63 2.14 -2.17
CA SER A 45 -1.55 1.41 -0.90
C SER A 45 -0.40 0.39 -0.89
N VAL A 46 -0.11 -0.23 -2.04
CA VAL A 46 1.04 -1.15 -2.20
C VAL A 46 2.36 -0.39 -2.14
N PHE A 47 2.46 0.75 -2.85
CA PHE A 47 3.63 1.64 -2.72
C PHE A 47 3.87 2.02 -1.25
N TRP A 48 2.82 2.42 -0.55
CA TRP A 48 2.93 2.85 0.83
C TRP A 48 3.41 1.73 1.76
N ALA A 49 2.90 0.51 1.57
CA ALA A 49 3.35 -0.66 2.32
C ALA A 49 4.85 -0.94 2.10
N LEU A 50 5.33 -0.87 0.85
CA LEU A 50 6.74 -1.08 0.54
C LEU A 50 7.64 0.06 1.00
N ALA A 51 7.17 1.31 0.97
CA ALA A 51 7.90 2.43 1.53
C ALA A 51 8.09 2.28 3.05
N LEU A 52 7.08 1.76 3.75
CA LEU A 52 7.15 1.55 5.20
C LEU A 52 7.93 0.31 5.62
N TRP A 53 7.82 -0.78 4.88
CA TRP A 53 8.31 -2.09 5.31
C TRP A 53 9.39 -2.69 4.40
N GLY A 54 9.68 -2.08 3.26
CA GLY A 54 10.56 -2.63 2.23
C GLY A 54 11.94 -3.01 2.76
N GLU A 55 12.55 -2.16 3.60
CA GLU A 55 13.84 -2.47 4.21
C GLU A 55 13.78 -3.69 5.14
N GLY A 56 12.74 -3.79 5.97
CA GLY A 56 12.51 -4.96 6.85
C GLY A 56 12.13 -6.23 6.08
N LEU A 57 11.77 -6.11 4.80
CA LEU A 57 11.46 -7.22 3.90
C LEU A 57 12.65 -7.65 3.03
N ARG A 58 13.84 -7.10 3.27
CA ARG A 58 15.01 -7.30 2.41
C ARG A 58 15.30 -8.79 2.14
N GLY A 59 15.46 -9.14 0.86
CA GLY A 59 15.77 -10.50 0.39
C GLY A 59 14.61 -11.49 0.52
N LEU A 60 13.42 -11.06 0.93
CA LEU A 60 12.27 -11.93 1.14
C LEU A 60 11.40 -12.03 -0.12
N THR A 61 10.71 -13.17 -0.21
CA THR A 61 9.54 -13.31 -1.08
C THR A 61 8.29 -13.02 -0.26
N VAL A 62 7.51 -12.03 -0.69
CA VAL A 62 6.36 -11.50 0.02
C VAL A 62 5.09 -11.82 -0.76
N VAL A 63 4.15 -12.49 -0.10
CA VAL A 63 2.81 -12.73 -0.65
C VAL A 63 1.96 -11.49 -0.36
N LEU A 64 1.66 -10.73 -1.41
CA LEU A 64 0.79 -9.56 -1.37
C LEU A 64 -0.66 -10.01 -1.62
N ILE A 65 -1.46 -9.99 -0.56
CA ILE A 65 -2.89 -10.29 -0.62
C ILE A 65 -3.68 -9.01 -0.91
N MET A 66 -4.57 -9.04 -1.90
CA MET A 66 -5.47 -7.94 -2.24
C MET A 66 -6.77 -8.41 -2.89
N ASP A 67 -7.77 -7.54 -2.99
CA ASP A 67 -9.06 -7.84 -3.61
C ASP A 67 -9.34 -7.05 -4.90
N ASN A 68 -8.39 -6.26 -5.38
CA ASN A 68 -8.50 -5.49 -6.62
C ASN A 68 -7.79 -6.18 -7.81
N THR A 69 -8.57 -6.81 -8.71
CA THR A 69 -8.01 -7.55 -9.86
C THR A 69 -7.25 -6.69 -10.88
N PRO A 70 -7.63 -5.43 -11.18
CA PRO A 70 -6.81 -4.57 -12.04
C PRO A 70 -5.42 -4.32 -11.46
N THR A 71 -5.32 -4.01 -10.18
CA THR A 71 -4.05 -3.76 -9.47
C THR A 71 -3.19 -5.00 -9.45
N LYS A 72 -3.78 -6.18 -9.18
CA LYS A 72 -3.08 -7.47 -9.31
C LYS A 72 -2.47 -7.63 -10.70
N GLY A 73 -3.27 -7.44 -11.74
CA GLY A 73 -2.80 -7.59 -13.13
C GLY A 73 -1.66 -6.63 -13.47
N MET A 74 -1.66 -5.40 -12.93
CA MET A 74 -0.57 -4.44 -13.11
C MET A 74 0.72 -4.87 -12.44
N LEU A 75 0.65 -5.40 -11.22
CA LEU A 75 1.80 -5.82 -10.43
C LEU A 75 2.41 -7.13 -10.94
N GLU A 76 1.58 -8.12 -11.30
CA GLU A 76 2.07 -9.40 -11.82
C GLU A 76 2.81 -9.26 -13.16
N LYS A 77 2.32 -8.36 -14.02
CA LYS A 77 2.87 -8.18 -15.37
C LYS A 77 3.86 -7.03 -15.45
N TRP A 78 4.01 -6.26 -14.36
CA TRP A 78 4.73 -4.98 -14.34
C TRP A 78 4.36 -4.07 -15.53
N LYS A 79 3.07 -4.04 -15.87
CA LYS A 79 2.53 -3.35 -17.05
C LYS A 79 1.25 -2.60 -16.72
N CYS A 80 1.16 -1.35 -17.16
CA CYS A 80 0.02 -0.49 -16.90
C CYS A 80 -0.17 0.56 -18.01
N THR A 81 -1.27 1.31 -17.95
CA THR A 81 -1.49 2.50 -18.78
C THR A 81 -0.55 3.65 -18.36
N PRO A 82 -0.39 4.69 -19.19
CA PRO A 82 0.54 5.80 -18.90
C PRO A 82 0.33 6.46 -17.53
N ASP A 83 -0.92 6.62 -17.10
CA ASP A 83 -1.27 7.31 -15.84
C ASP A 83 -0.68 6.62 -14.61
N PHE A 84 -0.61 5.29 -14.62
CA PHE A 84 -0.12 4.46 -13.52
C PHE A 84 1.40 4.26 -13.56
N ARG A 85 2.05 4.58 -14.68
CA ARG A 85 3.45 4.18 -14.96
C ARG A 85 4.44 4.74 -13.95
N LYS A 86 4.24 5.99 -13.50
CA LYS A 86 5.12 6.63 -12.51
C LYS A 86 5.02 5.90 -11.16
N LEU A 87 3.79 5.62 -10.70
CA LEU A 87 3.55 4.91 -9.46
C LEU A 87 4.07 3.47 -9.52
N LEU A 88 3.81 2.74 -10.61
CA LEU A 88 4.29 1.37 -10.77
C LEU A 88 5.83 1.28 -10.75
N ARG A 89 6.53 2.27 -11.32
CA ARG A 89 8.00 2.37 -11.21
C ARG A 89 8.46 2.63 -9.77
N LYS A 90 7.76 3.50 -9.05
CA LYS A 90 8.03 3.78 -7.63
C LYS A 90 7.75 2.59 -6.70
N ILE A 91 6.89 1.66 -7.12
CA ILE A 91 6.70 0.36 -6.47
C ILE A 91 7.83 -0.61 -6.82
N PHE A 92 8.24 -0.65 -8.09
CA PHE A 92 9.29 -1.54 -8.54
C PHE A 92 10.66 -1.20 -7.92
N GLN A 93 10.93 0.09 -7.67
CA GLN A 93 12.19 0.56 -7.09
C GLN A 93 12.53 -0.10 -5.73
N PRO A 94 11.69 -0.06 -4.68
CA PRO A 94 11.98 -0.76 -3.43
C PRO A 94 12.07 -2.28 -3.61
N CYS A 95 11.32 -2.89 -4.54
CA CYS A 95 11.47 -4.32 -4.85
C CYS A 95 12.89 -4.65 -5.32
N VAL A 96 13.50 -3.81 -6.15
CA VAL A 96 14.89 -4.00 -6.59
C VAL A 96 15.88 -3.62 -5.49
N THR A 97 15.72 -2.45 -4.87
CA THR A 97 16.65 -1.93 -3.84
C THR A 97 16.77 -2.86 -2.63
N PHE A 98 15.66 -3.50 -2.26
CA PHE A 98 15.60 -4.40 -1.11
C PHE A 98 15.61 -5.88 -1.52
N ASP A 99 15.72 -6.23 -2.80
CA ASP A 99 15.57 -7.62 -3.29
C ASP A 99 14.27 -8.29 -2.75
N VAL A 100 13.16 -7.56 -2.81
CA VAL A 100 11.83 -8.05 -2.43
C VAL A 100 11.13 -8.62 -3.64
N ARG A 101 10.79 -9.91 -3.60
CA ARG A 101 10.01 -10.58 -4.64
C ARG A 101 8.54 -10.57 -4.26
N LEU A 102 7.69 -9.93 -5.06
CA LEU A 102 6.24 -9.92 -4.83
C LEU A 102 5.57 -11.09 -5.54
N ILE A 103 4.83 -11.90 -4.77
CA ILE A 103 3.83 -12.84 -5.29
C ILE A 103 2.48 -12.22 -4.99
N VAL A 104 1.68 -11.91 -6.01
CA VAL A 104 0.41 -11.20 -5.83
C VAL A 104 -0.75 -12.18 -5.90
N GLU A 105 -1.51 -12.27 -4.82
CA GLU A 105 -2.67 -13.15 -4.70
C GLU A 105 -3.95 -12.33 -4.58
N TRP A 106 -4.93 -12.66 -5.42
CA TRP A 106 -6.25 -12.08 -5.29
C TRP A 106 -7.08 -12.92 -4.33
N VAL A 107 -7.77 -12.25 -3.41
CA VAL A 107 -8.77 -12.85 -2.54
C VAL A 107 -10.09 -12.07 -2.62
N PRO A 108 -11.25 -12.68 -2.36
CA PRO A 108 -12.49 -11.94 -2.22
C PRO A 108 -12.43 -10.91 -1.10
N SER A 109 -13.13 -9.77 -1.21
CA SER A 109 -13.14 -8.70 -0.18
C SER A 109 -13.53 -9.20 1.21
N LYS A 110 -14.42 -10.22 1.29
CA LYS A 110 -14.79 -10.88 2.55
C LYS A 110 -13.63 -11.61 3.25
N VAL A 111 -12.52 -11.83 2.56
CA VAL A 111 -11.28 -12.39 3.12
C VAL A 111 -10.28 -11.27 3.42
N ASN A 112 -10.30 -10.18 2.64
CA ASN A 112 -9.45 -9.00 2.84
C ASN A 112 -9.96 -8.02 3.93
N GLN A 113 -10.70 -8.52 4.93
CA GLN A 113 -11.44 -7.68 5.89
C GLN A 113 -10.53 -6.77 6.72
N PHE A 114 -9.30 -7.21 7.01
CA PHE A 114 -8.37 -6.40 7.81
C PHE A 114 -7.88 -5.17 7.05
N ALA A 115 -7.46 -5.33 5.79
CA ALA A 115 -7.04 -4.18 4.99
C ALA A 115 -8.21 -3.22 4.73
N ASP A 116 -9.41 -3.75 4.46
CA ASP A 116 -10.63 -2.94 4.28
C ASP A 116 -11.01 -2.18 5.56
N ALA A 117 -11.02 -2.84 6.73
CA ALA A 117 -11.28 -2.18 8.01
C ALA A 117 -10.24 -1.06 8.28
N LEU A 118 -8.96 -1.32 8.02
CA LEU A 118 -7.89 -0.34 8.19
C LEU A 118 -8.04 0.85 7.23
N SER A 119 -8.43 0.62 5.97
CA SER A 119 -8.69 1.69 4.99
C SER A 119 -9.89 2.57 5.37
N ARG A 120 -10.86 2.00 6.10
CA ARG A 120 -12.01 2.71 6.69
C ARG A 120 -11.70 3.39 8.02
N LYS A 121 -10.49 3.20 8.57
CA LYS A 121 -10.08 3.64 9.93
C LYS A 121 -10.87 2.95 11.04
N GLU A 122 -11.39 1.75 10.79
CA GLU A 122 -12.09 0.91 11.77
C GLU A 122 -11.10 0.13 12.64
N ILE A 123 -10.16 0.86 13.27
CA ILE A 123 -9.04 0.27 14.04
C ILE A 123 -9.56 -0.59 15.21
N LYS A 124 -10.65 -0.19 15.85
CA LYS A 124 -11.26 -0.96 16.95
C LYS A 124 -11.69 -2.36 16.51
N PHE A 125 -12.31 -2.47 15.34
CA PHE A 125 -12.69 -3.75 14.74
C PHE A 125 -11.46 -4.59 14.42
N PHE A 126 -10.45 -4.00 13.77
CA PHE A 126 -9.20 -4.70 13.46
C PHE A 126 -8.51 -5.24 14.73
N LEU A 127 -8.43 -4.43 15.80
CA LEU A 127 -7.78 -4.82 17.05
C LEU A 127 -8.56 -5.87 17.84
N SER A 128 -9.90 -5.90 17.76
CA SER A 128 -10.69 -6.93 18.44
C SER A 128 -10.47 -8.33 17.85
N TYR A 129 -10.10 -8.42 16.56
CA TYR A 129 -9.80 -9.69 15.88
C TYR A 129 -8.34 -10.12 16.02
N THR A 130 -7.40 -9.17 16.03
CA THR A 130 -5.97 -9.47 16.07
C THR A 130 -5.41 -9.55 17.49
N GLY A 131 -6.11 -9.01 18.48
CA GLY A 131 -5.71 -8.99 19.89
C GLY A 131 -4.50 -8.09 20.20
N ARG A 132 -3.70 -7.73 19.19
CA ARG A 132 -2.54 -6.83 19.23
C ARG A 132 -2.28 -6.27 17.83
N GLY A 133 -1.86 -5.01 17.77
CA GLY A 133 -1.35 -4.38 16.56
C GLY A 133 -0.47 -3.19 16.91
N ARG A 134 0.69 -3.06 16.28
CA ARG A 134 1.53 -1.86 16.42
C ARG A 134 1.41 -1.01 15.14
N PRO A 135 1.06 0.28 15.25
CA PRO A 135 1.23 1.17 14.10
C PRO A 135 2.73 1.23 13.74
N PRO A 136 3.11 1.49 12.48
CA PRO A 136 4.51 1.74 12.15
C PRO A 136 5.02 2.89 13.03
N PRO A 137 6.30 2.88 13.41
CA PRO A 137 6.91 4.04 14.04
C PRO A 137 6.64 5.27 13.17
N SER A 138 6.38 6.42 13.80
CA SER A 138 6.32 7.70 13.11
C SER A 138 7.71 8.04 12.58
N GLY A 139 8.11 7.40 11.48
CA GLY A 139 9.39 7.64 10.83
C GLY A 139 9.40 9.05 10.25
N ASP A 140 10.47 9.78 10.53
CA ASP A 140 10.78 11.06 9.90
C ASP A 140 10.93 10.79 8.39
N LYS A 141 9.98 11.29 7.60
CA LYS A 141 9.77 10.89 6.19
C LYS A 141 10.64 11.67 5.20
N THR A 142 11.74 12.23 5.68
CA THR A 142 12.51 13.27 4.99
C THR A 142 13.60 12.72 4.07
N GLU A 143 13.89 11.42 4.10
CA GLU A 143 14.98 10.81 3.31
C GLU A 143 14.49 9.64 2.45
N MET A 144 13.65 9.93 1.47
CA MET A 144 13.45 9.04 0.32
C MET A 144 13.47 9.87 -0.97
N THR A 145 14.61 10.49 -1.26
CA THR A 145 14.90 11.12 -2.58
C THR A 145 15.72 10.19 -3.45
#